data_AF-A0A954B1U5-F1
#
_entry.id   AF-A0A954B1U5-F1
#
_cell.length_a   1.000
_cell.length_b   1.000
_cell.length_c   1.000
_cell.angle_alpha   90.00
_cell.angle_beta   90.00
_cell.angle_gamma   90.00
#
_symmetry.space_group_name_H-M   'P 1'
#
loop_
_entity.id
_entity.type
_entity.pdbx_description
1 polymer ?
#
loop_
_entity_poly.entity_id
_entity_poly.type
_entity_poly.pdbx_seq_one_letter_code
_entity_poly.pdbx_strand_id
1 'polypeptide(L)'
;AKLAREAELCYASVAMVTDYDSWHPDHGAVDISDIIRTLTGNADKARKLVAGLPDLLGAAREPCPHGCDRALEFALLTAPDKRDPALMAKLDAVAGRILGAGAA
;
A
#
# COMPACT_ATOMS: atom_id res chain seq x y z
N ALA A 1 1.16 -1.17 -4.57
CA ALA A 1 1.24 0.28 -4.83
C ALA A 1 0.04 0.81 -5.64
N LYS A 2 -0.19 0.36 -6.89
CA LYS A 2 -1.27 0.89 -7.75
C LYS A 2 -2.67 0.83 -7.11
N LEU A 3 -3.08 -0.35 -6.65
CA LEU A 3 -4.38 -0.52 -5.97
C LEU A 3 -4.52 0.33 -4.71
N ALA A 4 -3.45 0.49 -3.92
CA ALA A 4 -3.47 1.36 -2.75
C ALA A 4 -3.68 2.83 -3.14
N ARG A 5 -3.13 3.27 -4.29
CA ARG A 5 -3.37 4.60 -4.83
C ARG A 5 -4.81 4.77 -5.30
N GLU A 6 -5.38 3.76 -5.97
CA GLU A 6 -6.79 3.76 -6.39
C GLU A 6 -7.73 3.78 -5.18
N ALA A 7 -7.34 3.17 -4.06
CA ALA A 7 -8.07 3.22 -2.78
C ALA A 7 -7.79 4.46 -1.93
N GLU A 8 -7.06 5.47 -2.47
CA GLU A 8 -6.71 6.70 -1.77
C GLU A 8 -5.97 6.48 -0.42
N LEU A 9 -5.13 5.43 -0.38
CA LEU A 9 -4.31 5.10 0.77
C LEU A 9 -2.89 5.70 0.63
N CYS A 10 -2.39 6.27 1.73
CA CYS A 10 -0.98 6.60 1.85
C CYS A 10 -0.19 5.30 1.94
N TYR A 11 0.54 4.96 0.89
CA TYR A 11 1.26 3.69 0.78
C TYR A 11 2.76 3.93 0.78
N ALA A 12 3.47 3.20 1.64
CA ALA A 12 4.92 3.11 1.65
C ALA A 12 5.33 1.63 1.67
N SER A 13 6.52 1.34 1.15
CA SER A 13 7.11 -0.01 1.16
C SER A 13 8.42 0.03 1.95
N VAL A 14 8.58 -0.89 2.88
CA VAL A 14 9.85 -1.13 3.57
C VAL A 14 10.44 -2.42 3.00
N ALA A 15 11.47 -2.29 2.17
CA ALA A 15 12.19 -3.43 1.63
C ALA A 15 13.36 -3.78 2.56
N MET A 16 13.46 -5.05 2.97
CA MET A 16 14.56 -5.54 3.79
C MET A 16 15.36 -6.56 2.99
N VAL A 17 16.63 -6.25 2.74
CA VAL A 17 17.52 -7.07 1.92
C VAL A 17 17.75 -8.42 2.57
N THR A 18 17.57 -9.50 1.81
CA THR A 18 17.73 -10.90 2.27
C THR A 18 19.02 -11.54 1.75
N ASP A 19 19.44 -11.17 0.56
CA ASP A 19 20.56 -11.77 -0.16
C ASP A 19 20.97 -10.86 -1.32
N TYR A 20 22.11 -11.16 -1.93
CA TYR A 20 22.50 -10.62 -3.22
C TYR A 20 21.93 -11.54 -4.29
N ASP A 21 20.95 -11.03 -5.04
CA ASP A 21 20.32 -11.70 -6.18
C ASP A 21 21.38 -12.29 -7.14
N SER A 22 20.93 -13.10 -8.10
CA SER A 22 21.72 -13.98 -8.98
C SER A 22 22.83 -13.32 -9.80
N TRP A 23 22.97 -11.99 -9.75
CA TRP A 23 24.03 -11.24 -10.43
C TRP A 23 25.37 -11.25 -9.69
N HIS A 24 25.40 -11.56 -8.39
CA HIS A 24 26.62 -11.41 -7.60
C HIS A 24 27.58 -12.60 -7.80
N PRO A 25 28.83 -12.36 -8.24
CA PRO A 25 29.73 -13.41 -8.73
C PRO A 25 30.11 -14.46 -7.67
N ASP A 26 30.21 -14.07 -6.40
CA ASP A 26 30.49 -15.00 -5.29
C ASP A 26 29.24 -15.64 -4.67
N HIS A 27 28.06 -15.40 -5.23
CA HIS A 27 26.74 -15.80 -4.69
C HIS A 27 25.95 -16.73 -5.64
N GLY A 28 26.64 -17.40 -6.58
CA GLY A 28 26.00 -18.29 -7.57
C GLY A 28 25.30 -19.53 -7.01
N ALA A 29 25.48 -19.83 -5.72
CA ALA A 29 24.74 -20.86 -4.99
C ALA A 29 24.38 -20.29 -3.61
N VAL A 30 23.38 -19.42 -3.56
CA VAL A 30 22.89 -18.87 -2.28
C VAL A 30 22.44 -20.05 -1.40
N ASP A 31 23.12 -20.25 -0.26
CA ASP A 31 22.69 -21.25 0.71
C ASP A 31 21.34 -20.84 1.30
N ILE A 32 20.33 -21.66 1.07
CA ILE A 32 18.96 -21.47 1.57
C ILE A 32 18.97 -21.20 3.08
N SER A 33 19.89 -21.82 3.82
CA SER A 33 20.05 -21.65 5.26
C SER A 33 20.41 -20.21 5.65
N ASP A 34 21.27 -19.55 4.87
CA ASP A 34 21.69 -18.18 5.10
C ASP A 34 20.56 -17.18 4.74
N ILE A 35 19.79 -17.47 3.68
CA ILE A 35 18.59 -16.68 3.34
C ILE A 35 17.57 -16.76 4.47
N ILE A 36 17.26 -17.97 4.95
CA ILE A 36 16.28 -18.17 6.03
C ILE A 36 16.71 -17.44 7.31
N ARG A 37 18.01 -17.49 7.64
CA ARG A 37 18.56 -16.76 8.79
C ARG A 37 18.34 -15.25 8.65
N THR A 38 18.71 -14.67 7.51
CA THR A 38 18.55 -13.23 7.26
C THR A 38 17.08 -12.82 7.23
N LEU A 39 16.23 -13.61 6.56
CA LEU A 39 14.79 -13.39 6.49
C LEU A 39 14.15 -13.40 7.89
N THR A 40 14.50 -14.37 8.74
CA THR A 40 13.98 -14.47 10.10
C THR A 40 14.42 -13.27 10.95
N GLY A 41 15.69 -12.88 10.86
CA GLY A 41 16.20 -11.69 11.54
C GLY A 41 15.53 -10.39 11.05
N ASN A 42 15.22 -10.30 9.76
CA ASN A 42 14.47 -9.16 9.20
C ASN A 42 13.01 -9.18 9.64
N ALA A 43 12.37 -10.34 9.76
CA ALA A 43 11.00 -10.45 10.25
C ALA A 43 10.84 -9.89 11.67
N ASP A 44 11.80 -10.13 12.57
CA ASP A 44 11.80 -9.54 13.92
C ASP A 44 11.91 -8.01 13.89
N LYS A 45 12.79 -7.48 13.04
CA LYS A 45 12.94 -6.02 12.86
C LYS A 45 11.67 -5.41 12.27
N ALA A 46 11.05 -6.07 11.28
CA ALA A 46 9.80 -5.64 10.66
C ALA A 46 8.66 -5.59 11.67
N ARG A 47 8.50 -6.63 12.51
CA ARG A 47 7.51 -6.63 13.60
C ARG A 47 7.69 -5.46 14.55
N LYS A 48 8.93 -5.20 14.99
CA LYS A 48 9.25 -4.06 15.87
C LYS A 48 8.93 -2.72 15.21
N LEU A 49 9.27 -2.57 13.93
CA LEU A 49 8.95 -1.37 13.15
C LEU A 49 7.44 -1.13 13.09
N VAL A 50 6.66 -2.15 12.70
CA VAL A 50 5.21 -2.02 12.58
C VAL A 50 4.56 -1.73 13.94
N ALA A 51 5.02 -2.39 15.01
CA ALA A 51 4.50 -2.16 16.36
C ALA A 51 4.75 -0.74 16.87
N GLY A 52 5.84 -0.09 16.44
CA GLY A 52 6.15 1.30 16.81
C GLY A 52 5.49 2.37 15.94
N LEU A 53 4.88 2.01 14.80
CA LEU A 53 4.26 3.00 13.90
C LEU A 53 3.11 3.80 14.55
N PRO A 54 2.19 3.21 15.34
CA PRO A 54 1.11 3.97 15.98
C PRO A 54 1.59 5.10 16.89
N ASP A 55 2.74 4.95 17.55
CA ASP A 55 3.29 6.00 18.42
C ASP A 55 3.86 7.18 17.61
N LEU A 56 4.27 6.93 16.36
CA LEU A 56 4.79 7.94 15.43
C LEU A 56 3.68 8.60 14.61
N LEU A 57 2.61 7.86 14.33
CA LEU A 57 1.45 8.29 13.56
C LEU A 57 0.35 8.65 14.55
N GLY A 58 0.26 9.93 14.92
CA GLY A 58 -0.70 10.42 15.91
C GLY A 58 -2.14 9.96 15.66
N ALA A 59 -2.99 10.08 16.70
CA ALA A 59 -4.34 9.49 16.69
C ALA A 59 -5.27 10.00 15.58
N ALA A 60 -5.05 11.21 15.08
CA ALA A 60 -5.83 11.79 14.00
C ALA A 60 -5.07 11.71 12.67
N ARG A 61 -5.78 11.29 11.62
CA ARG A 61 -5.26 11.34 10.26
C ARG A 61 -5.56 12.72 9.67
N GLU A 62 -4.52 13.55 9.54
CA GLU A 62 -4.61 14.79 8.77
C GLU A 62 -4.68 14.51 7.26
N PRO A 63 -5.23 15.44 6.47
CA PRO A 63 -5.17 15.35 5.01
C PRO A 63 -3.73 15.16 4.54
N CYS A 64 -3.51 14.22 3.62
CA CYS A 64 -2.17 13.95 3.13
C CYS A 64 -1.65 15.18 2.35
N PRO A 65 -0.47 15.73 2.70
CA PRO A 65 0.09 16.89 1.98
C PRO A 65 0.47 16.55 0.53
N HIS A 66 0.65 15.26 0.22
CA HIS A 66 0.92 14.77 -1.14
C HIS A 66 -0.35 14.40 -1.92
N GLY A 67 -1.54 14.58 -1.33
CA GLY A 67 -2.82 14.28 -1.98
C GLY A 67 -3.09 12.80 -2.23
N CYS A 68 -2.37 11.89 -1.55
CA CYS A 68 -2.57 10.44 -1.71
C CYS A 68 -4.01 10.02 -1.36
N ASP A 69 -4.65 10.76 -0.46
CA ASP A 69 -6.02 10.57 0.03
C ASP A 69 -7.11 11.17 -0.87
N ARG A 70 -6.71 11.81 -1.98
CA ARG A 70 -7.59 12.44 -2.96
C ARG A 70 -7.21 12.06 -4.40
N ALA A 71 -6.46 10.96 -4.55
CA ALA A 71 -5.92 10.54 -5.83
C ALA A 71 -6.98 10.31 -6.92
N LEU A 72 -8.24 10.02 -6.57
CA LEU A 72 -9.32 9.80 -7.52
C LEU A 72 -10.01 11.08 -8.00
N GLU A 73 -9.73 12.24 -7.40
CA GLU A 73 -10.46 13.50 -7.64
C GLU A 73 -10.60 13.87 -9.13
N PHE A 74 -9.59 13.57 -9.94
CA PHE A 74 -9.60 13.79 -11.39
C PHE A 74 -9.31 12.52 -12.21
N ALA A 75 -9.34 11.34 -11.58
CA ALA A 75 -8.93 10.08 -12.21
C ALA A 75 -10.10 9.25 -12.76
N LEU A 76 -11.35 9.61 -12.43
CA LEU A 76 -12.54 8.91 -12.91
C LEU A 76 -13.00 9.45 -14.27
N LEU A 77 -12.83 8.63 -15.31
CA LEU A 77 -13.25 8.93 -16.69
C LEU A 77 -14.71 8.56 -16.96
N THR A 78 -15.24 7.54 -16.27
CA THR A 78 -16.60 7.07 -16.51
C THR A 78 -17.62 8.12 -16.09
N ALA A 79 -18.35 8.65 -17.08
CA ALA A 79 -19.38 9.66 -16.85
C ALA A 79 -20.47 9.16 -15.88
N PRO A 80 -21.06 10.02 -15.03
CA PRO A 80 -22.03 9.61 -14.01
C PRO A 80 -23.21 8.79 -14.55
N ASP A 81 -23.74 9.15 -15.73
CA ASP A 81 -24.87 8.47 -16.38
C ASP A 81 -24.54 7.08 -16.95
N LYS A 82 -23.24 6.73 -17.03
CA LYS A 82 -22.74 5.44 -17.53
C LYS A 82 -22.32 4.47 -16.43
N ARG A 83 -22.54 4.83 -15.16
CA ARG A 83 -22.12 4.02 -14.02
C ARG A 83 -23.21 3.02 -13.65
N ASP A 84 -22.94 1.73 -13.86
CA ASP A 84 -23.82 0.64 -13.40
C ASP A 84 -23.88 0.62 -11.86
N PRO A 85 -25.08 0.72 -11.25
CA PRO A 85 -25.24 0.70 -9.80
C PRO A 85 -24.63 -0.53 -9.11
N ALA A 86 -24.72 -1.71 -9.74
CA ALA A 86 -24.17 -2.94 -9.20
C ALA A 86 -22.63 -2.95 -9.21
N LEU A 87 -22.01 -2.27 -10.18
CA LEU A 87 -20.56 -2.08 -10.20
C LEU A 87 -20.11 -1.03 -9.18
N MET A 88 -20.87 0.06 -9.03
CA MET A 88 -20.56 1.08 -8.03
C MET A 88 -20.61 0.53 -6.61
N ALA A 89 -21.59 -0.34 -6.31
CA ALA A 89 -21.67 -1.03 -5.02
C ALA A 89 -20.42 -1.88 -4.70
N LYS A 90 -19.78 -2.48 -5.71
CA LYS A 90 -18.53 -3.23 -5.52
C LYS A 90 -17.33 -2.33 -5.19
N LEU A 91 -17.39 -1.06 -5.57
CA LEU A 91 -16.30 -0.10 -5.40
C LEU A 91 -16.44 0.76 -4.13
N ASP A 92 -17.48 0.56 -3.32
CA ASP A 92 -17.76 1.37 -2.12
C ASP A 92 -16.55 1.50 -1.19
N ALA A 93 -15.89 0.38 -0.87
CA ALA A 93 -14.73 0.37 0.01
C ALA A 93 -13.46 1.05 -0.57
N VAL A 94 -13.40 1.29 -1.89
CA VAL A 94 -12.21 1.78 -2.60
C VAL A 94 -12.39 3.23 -3.06
N ALA A 95 -13.55 3.54 -3.62
CA ALA A 95 -13.85 4.83 -4.25
C ALA A 95 -15.08 5.51 -3.64
N GLY A 96 -15.53 5.08 -2.45
CA GLY A 96 -16.73 5.59 -1.78
C GLY A 96 -16.74 7.10 -1.59
N ARG A 97 -15.58 7.74 -1.34
CA ARG A 97 -15.48 9.20 -1.22
C ARG A 97 -15.99 9.93 -2.47
N ILE A 98 -15.59 9.47 -3.65
CA ILE A 98 -15.87 10.15 -4.92
C ILE A 98 -17.17 9.63 -5.57
N LEU A 99 -17.56 8.39 -5.28
CA LEU A 99 -18.76 7.76 -5.86
C LEU A 99 -20.01 7.87 -4.97
N GLY A 100 -19.84 7.99 -3.65
CA GLY A 100 -20.93 8.06 -2.66
C GLY A 100 -21.47 9.47 -2.41
N ALA A 101 -20.84 10.51 -2.96
CA ALA A 101 -21.20 11.93 -2.75
C ALA A 101 -22.56 12.37 -3.36
N GLY A 102 -23.37 11.44 -3.85
CA GLY A 102 -24.74 11.69 -4.34
C GLY A 102 -25.86 11.19 -3.42
N ALA A 103 -25.54 10.72 -2.22
CA ALA A 103 -26.50 10.19 -1.23
C ALA A 103 -26.72 11.11 -0.02
N ALA A 104 -26.45 12.41 -0.15
CA ALA A 104 -26.77 13.44 0.86
C ALA A 104 -27.68 14.51 0.25
#